data_AF-A0A363TL35-F1
#
_entry.id   AF-A0A363TL35-F1
#
_cell.length_a   1.000
_cell.length_b   1.000
_cell.length_c   1.000
_cell.angle_alpha   90.00
_cell.angle_beta   90.00
_cell.angle_gamma   90.00
#
_symmetry.space_group_name_H-M   'P 1'
#
loop_
_entity.id
_entity.type
_entity.pdbx_description
1 polymer ?
#
loop_
_entity_poly.entity_id
_entity_poly.type
_entity_poly.pdbx_seq_one_letter_code
_entity_poly.pdbx_strand_id
1 'polypeptide(L)'
;MSDKETRDRNAFRLSRRKALKGLAVGLGALALPGKDASASVWEAFFQKNFRELDKPELQRVLARLENEYNRQFGKPVKVKATPPLEGVQYGYGLDLSRCIGCRRCVYGCVQENNQSRDPQIHWIRVLQLNKEQGVDLEEAEQYYNPAKVPEKGHFYMPVQCHQC
;
A
#
# COMPACT_ATOMS: atom_id res chain seq x y z
N MET A 1 6.29 -21.51 -69.07
CA MET A 1 7.36 -22.19 -68.30
C MET A 1 8.44 -21.17 -68.00
N SER A 2 8.38 -20.51 -66.85
CA SER A 2 9.52 -19.80 -66.25
C SER A 2 9.23 -19.57 -64.77
N ASP A 3 10.23 -19.90 -63.96
CA ASP A 3 10.55 -19.38 -62.62
C ASP A 3 9.70 -19.81 -61.41
N LYS A 4 10.18 -20.92 -60.82
CA LYS A 4 10.04 -21.28 -59.40
C LYS A 4 10.81 -20.27 -58.55
N GLU A 5 10.11 -19.44 -57.78
CA GLU A 5 10.65 -18.84 -56.55
C GLU A 5 10.24 -19.70 -55.34
N THR A 6 11.21 -20.48 -54.85
CA THR A 6 11.13 -21.24 -53.61
C THR A 6 11.14 -20.25 -52.43
N ARG A 7 9.96 -19.95 -51.88
CA ARG A 7 9.86 -19.23 -50.60
C ARG A 7 9.69 -20.22 -49.46
N ASP A 8 10.82 -20.46 -48.79
CA ASP A 8 10.96 -21.23 -47.55
C ASP A 8 9.94 -20.75 -46.50
N ARG A 9 9.00 -21.63 -46.11
CA ARG A 9 7.93 -21.35 -45.14
C ARG A 9 8.31 -21.94 -43.78
N ASN A 10 9.36 -21.40 -43.16
CA ASN A 10 9.66 -21.65 -41.74
C ASN A 10 9.68 -20.35 -40.95
N ALA A 11 8.56 -19.64 -40.93
CA ALA A 11 8.32 -18.59 -39.94
C ALA A 11 7.43 -19.17 -38.83
N PHE A 12 8.05 -19.55 -37.71
CA PHE A 12 7.37 -19.91 -36.47
C PHE A 12 6.41 -18.77 -36.06
N ARG A 13 5.12 -18.88 -36.42
CA ARG A 13 4.09 -17.95 -35.96
C ARG A 13 3.76 -18.24 -34.50
N LEU A 14 4.50 -17.61 -33.60
CA LEU A 14 4.08 -17.45 -32.20
C LEU A 14 2.75 -16.69 -32.19
N SER A 15 1.66 -17.37 -31.86
CA SER A 15 0.35 -16.75 -31.65
C SER A 15 0.46 -15.66 -30.58
N ARG A 16 -0.17 -14.49 -30.79
CA ARG A 16 -0.21 -13.39 -29.81
C ARG A 16 -0.58 -13.88 -28.41
N ARG A 17 -1.46 -14.89 -28.30
CA ARG A 17 -1.83 -15.51 -27.02
C ARG A 17 -0.67 -16.27 -26.36
N LYS A 18 0.15 -16.98 -27.14
CA LYS A 18 1.37 -17.65 -26.61
C LYS A 18 2.43 -16.63 -26.21
N ALA A 19 2.58 -15.56 -26.99
CA ALA A 19 3.47 -14.44 -26.65
C ALA A 19 3.01 -13.74 -25.35
N LEU A 20 1.73 -13.41 -25.21
CA LEU A 20 1.15 -12.82 -23.99
C LEU A 20 1.26 -13.75 -22.78
N LYS A 21 1.03 -15.06 -22.94
CA LYS A 21 1.22 -16.03 -21.85
C LYS A 21 2.69 -16.14 -21.45
N GLY A 22 3.61 -16.19 -22.40
CA GLY A 22 5.05 -16.20 -22.12
C GLY A 22 5.52 -14.91 -21.45
N LEU A 23 5.01 -13.75 -21.88
CA LEU A 23 5.29 -12.45 -21.29
C LEU A 23 4.74 -12.36 -19.86
N ALA A 24 3.51 -12.81 -19.62
CA ALA A 24 2.90 -12.81 -18.29
C ALA A 24 3.67 -13.72 -17.30
N VAL A 25 4.11 -14.90 -17.75
CA VAL A 25 4.96 -15.80 -16.94
C VAL A 25 6.33 -15.17 -16.69
N GLY A 26 6.94 -14.55 -17.71
CA GLY A 26 8.24 -13.88 -17.58
C GLY A 26 8.19 -12.68 -16.63
N LEU A 27 7.16 -11.83 -16.73
CA LEU A 27 6.94 -10.69 -15.83
C LEU A 27 6.62 -11.14 -14.39
N GLY A 28 5.79 -12.18 -14.23
CA GLY A 28 5.49 -12.75 -12.92
C GLY A 28 6.71 -13.37 -12.24
N ALA A 29 7.59 -14.02 -13.01
CA ALA A 29 8.84 -14.59 -12.50
C ALA A 29 9.86 -13.52 -12.07
N LEU A 30 9.87 -12.35 -12.72
CA LEU A 30 10.73 -11.22 -12.35
C LEU A 30 10.28 -10.52 -11.05
N ALA A 31 9.00 -10.65 -10.68
CA ALA A 31 8.46 -10.07 -9.45
C ALA A 31 8.74 -10.94 -8.20
N LEU A 32 9.17 -12.20 -8.39
CA LEU A 32 9.56 -13.09 -7.31
C LEU A 32 11.07 -13.02 -7.07
N PRO A 33 11.54 -13.16 -5.82
CA PRO A 33 12.95 -13.41 -5.56
C PRO A 33 13.45 -14.61 -6.38
N GLY A 34 14.72 -14.60 -6.77
CA GLY A 34 15.34 -15.75 -7.42
C GLY A 34 15.23 -16.99 -6.52
N LYS A 35 15.10 -18.17 -7.12
CA LYS A 35 15.10 -19.46 -6.38
C LYS A 35 16.30 -19.63 -5.44
N ASP A 36 17.44 -19.01 -5.77
CA ASP A 36 18.68 -19.06 -5.00
C ASP A 36 18.83 -17.87 -4.02
N ALA A 37 17.81 -17.00 -3.90
CA ALA A 37 17.79 -15.92 -2.93
C ALA A 37 17.75 -16.48 -1.51
N SER A 38 18.40 -15.78 -0.56
CA SER A 38 18.42 -16.20 0.83
C SER A 38 17.02 -16.28 1.43
N ALA A 39 16.83 -17.19 2.39
CA ALA A 39 15.57 -17.34 3.11
C ALA A 39 15.04 -16.02 3.68
N SER A 40 15.94 -15.13 4.11
CA SER A 40 15.60 -13.77 4.57
C SER A 40 14.94 -12.89 3.51
N VAL A 41 15.32 -13.01 2.23
CA VAL A 41 14.76 -12.23 1.12
C VAL A 41 13.38 -12.77 0.75
N TRP A 42 13.21 -14.09 0.75
CA TRP A 42 11.91 -14.74 0.58
C TRP A 42 10.95 -14.40 1.72
N GLU A 43 11.42 -14.44 2.98
CA GLU A 43 10.61 -14.05 4.15
C GLU A 43 10.18 -12.58 4.08
N ALA A 44 11.09 -11.67 3.71
CA ALA A 44 10.78 -10.25 3.54
C ALA A 44 9.75 -10.01 2.42
N PHE A 45 9.82 -10.79 1.32
CA PHE A 45 8.85 -10.73 0.24
C PHE A 45 7.45 -11.16 0.70
N PHE A 46 7.32 -12.26 1.43
CA PHE A 46 6.03 -12.72 1.94
C PHE A 46 5.47 -11.83 3.06
N GLN A 47 6.32 -11.24 3.90
CA GLN A 47 5.87 -10.28 4.93
C GLN A 47 5.21 -9.04 4.36
N LYS A 48 5.64 -8.57 3.18
CA LYS A 48 4.96 -7.47 2.47
C LYS A 48 3.54 -7.82 2.03
N ASN A 49 3.11 -9.08 2.13
CA ASN A 49 1.82 -9.59 1.68
C ASN A 49 0.92 -10.06 2.84
N PHE A 50 1.02 -9.42 4.01
CA PHE A 50 0.10 -9.56 5.15
C PHE A 50 -0.14 -11.00 5.63
N ARG A 51 0.92 -11.69 6.05
CA ARG A 51 0.82 -12.96 6.78
C ARG A 51 0.87 -12.71 8.29
N GLU A 52 -0.05 -13.30 9.04
CA GLU A 52 0.04 -13.36 10.51
C GLU A 52 1.24 -14.22 10.90
N LEU A 53 2.11 -13.68 11.77
CA LEU A 53 3.33 -14.36 12.21
C LEU A 53 3.04 -15.15 13.49
N ASP A 54 3.50 -16.40 13.53
CA ASP A 54 3.57 -17.12 14.79
C ASP A 54 4.66 -16.52 15.72
N LYS A 55 4.65 -16.91 17.01
CA LYS A 55 5.63 -16.39 17.99
C LYS A 55 7.09 -16.63 17.54
N PRO A 56 7.48 -17.84 17.09
CA PRO A 56 8.82 -18.09 16.54
C PRO A 56 9.18 -17.21 15.33
N GLU A 57 8.26 -17.04 14.39
CA GLU A 57 8.41 -16.20 13.20
C GLU A 57 8.65 -14.75 13.60
N LEU A 58 7.85 -14.21 14.53
CA LEU A 58 8.02 -12.87 15.06
C LEU A 58 9.42 -12.66 15.65
N GLN A 59 9.93 -13.62 16.43
CA GLN A 59 11.28 -13.53 17.01
C GLN A 59 12.38 -13.53 15.94
N ARG A 60 12.23 -14.37 14.89
CA ARG A 60 13.18 -14.37 13.76
C ARG A 60 13.19 -13.02 13.04
N VAL A 61 12.03 -12.40 12.87
CA VAL A 61 11.90 -11.08 12.26
C VAL A 61 12.56 -10.00 13.10
N LEU A 62 12.28 -9.98 14.41
CA LEU A 62 12.89 -9.02 15.33
C LEU A 62 14.41 -9.12 15.30
N ALA A 63 14.96 -10.33 15.40
CA ALA A 63 16.41 -10.55 15.34
C ALA A 63 17.01 -10.12 13.99
N ARG A 64 16.32 -10.38 12.88
CA ARG A 64 16.75 -9.93 11.54
C ARG A 64 16.78 -8.39 11.47
N LEU A 65 15.71 -7.72 11.91
CA LEU A 65 15.60 -6.26 11.89
C LEU A 65 16.63 -5.59 12.81
N GLU A 66 16.86 -6.13 14.01
CA GLU A 66 17.92 -5.64 14.90
C GLU A 66 19.30 -5.69 14.23
N ASN A 67 19.64 -6.81 13.58
CA ASN A 67 20.91 -6.95 12.86
C ASN A 67 21.04 -5.98 11.67
N GLU A 68 19.95 -5.80 10.90
CA GLU A 68 19.89 -4.85 9.79
C GLU A 68 20.11 -3.41 10.28
N TYR A 69 19.40 -3.00 11.33
CA TYR A 69 19.50 -1.65 11.87
C TYR A 69 20.83 -1.39 12.59
N ASN A 70 21.39 -2.39 13.27
CA ASN A 70 22.73 -2.30 13.85
C ASN A 70 23.77 -1.95 12.79
N ARG A 71 23.69 -2.61 11.63
CA ARG A 71 24.56 -2.35 10.48
C ARG A 71 24.29 -0.98 9.84
N GLN A 72 23.02 -0.65 9.63
CA GLN A 72 22.63 0.61 8.98
C GLN A 72 23.02 1.84 9.79
N PHE A 73 22.84 1.80 11.12
CA PHE A 73 23.06 2.96 11.99
C PHE A 73 24.40 2.91 12.74
N GLY A 74 25.18 1.83 12.61
CA GLY A 74 26.50 1.69 13.24
C GLY A 74 26.46 1.69 14.77
N LYS A 75 25.32 1.35 15.38
CA LYS A 75 25.10 1.38 16.83
C LYS A 75 24.17 0.25 17.25
N PRO A 76 24.23 -0.24 18.50
CA PRO A 76 23.27 -1.22 18.98
C PRO A 76 21.85 -0.62 19.03
N VAL A 77 20.95 -1.22 18.27
CA VAL A 77 19.51 -0.93 18.13
C VAL A 77 18.75 -2.14 18.66
N LYS A 78 17.74 -1.87 19.48
CA LYS A 78 16.80 -2.87 20.00
C LYS A 78 15.44 -2.67 19.36
N VAL A 79 14.86 -3.74 18.82
CA VAL A 79 13.54 -3.71 18.16
C VAL A 79 12.55 -4.47 19.04
N LYS A 80 11.40 -3.86 19.32
CA LYS A 80 10.36 -4.46 20.15
C LYS A 80 9.04 -4.58 19.38
N ALA A 81 8.40 -5.73 19.46
CA ALA A 81 6.99 -5.90 19.15
C ALA A 81 6.17 -5.81 20.44
N THR A 82 5.53 -4.66 20.67
CA THR A 82 4.66 -4.49 21.85
C THR A 82 3.28 -5.05 21.52
N PRO A 83 2.78 -6.07 22.27
CA PRO A 83 1.44 -6.60 22.03
C PRO A 83 0.36 -5.58 22.44
N PRO A 84 -0.89 -5.76 21.97
CA PRO A 84 -2.02 -5.02 22.52
C PRO A 84 -2.17 -5.31 24.02
N LEU A 85 -2.76 -4.37 24.75
CA LEU A 85 -3.06 -4.52 26.16
C LEU A 85 -4.19 -5.55 26.33
N GLU A 86 -3.98 -6.54 27.20
CA GLU A 86 -4.95 -7.61 27.45
C GLU A 86 -6.23 -7.05 28.08
N GLY A 87 -7.39 -7.46 27.56
CA GLY A 87 -8.70 -7.00 28.03
C GLY A 87 -9.05 -5.55 27.70
N VAL A 88 -8.23 -4.84 26.90
CA VAL A 88 -8.47 -3.44 26.53
C VAL A 88 -9.04 -3.34 25.11
N GLN A 89 -10.14 -2.60 24.97
CA GLN A 89 -10.68 -2.17 23.68
C GLN A 89 -10.27 -0.73 23.38
N TYR A 90 -9.79 -0.49 22.16
CA TYR A 90 -9.48 0.86 21.69
C TYR A 90 -10.68 1.42 20.93
N GLY A 91 -11.00 2.69 21.18
CA GLY A 91 -11.99 3.44 20.44
C GLY A 91 -11.47 4.84 20.14
N TYR A 92 -11.93 5.41 19.03
CA TYR A 92 -11.65 6.80 18.70
C TYR A 92 -12.96 7.50 18.30
N GLY A 93 -13.07 8.78 18.65
CA GLY A 93 -14.19 9.64 18.26
C GLY A 93 -13.67 10.88 17.54
N LEU A 94 -14.40 11.32 16.52
CA LEU A 94 -14.10 12.54 15.77
C LEU A 94 -15.21 13.56 15.99
N ASP A 95 -14.84 14.76 16.45
CA ASP A 95 -15.75 15.89 16.49
C ASP A 95 -15.77 16.59 15.12
N LEU A 96 -16.80 16.27 14.33
CA LEU A 96 -16.97 16.80 12.98
C LEU A 96 -17.20 18.32 12.96
N SER A 97 -17.67 18.91 14.05
CA SER A 97 -17.87 20.37 14.14
C SER A 97 -16.54 21.14 14.10
N ARG A 98 -15.43 20.47 14.45
CA ARG A 98 -14.09 21.04 14.50
C ARG A 98 -13.23 20.65 13.30
N CYS A 99 -13.70 19.73 12.46
CA CYS A 99 -12.97 19.36 11.25
C CYS A 99 -13.11 20.45 10.18
N ILE A 100 -11.99 21.07 9.82
CA ILE A 100 -11.95 22.15 8.84
C ILE A 100 -11.50 21.71 7.45
N GLY A 101 -11.25 20.42 7.20
CA GLY A 101 -10.79 19.95 5.89
C GLY A 101 -9.30 20.17 5.58
N CYS A 102 -8.46 20.44 6.59
CA CYS A 102 -7.03 20.76 6.38
C CYS A 102 -6.14 19.56 6.04
N ARG A 103 -6.66 18.33 6.07
CA ARG A 103 -5.97 17.06 5.74
C ARG A 103 -4.68 16.78 6.52
N ARG A 104 -4.40 17.49 7.62
CA ARG A 104 -3.26 17.18 8.50
C ARG A 104 -3.28 15.76 9.06
N CYS A 105 -4.47 15.22 9.35
CA CYS A 105 -4.65 13.81 9.73
C CYS A 105 -4.15 12.84 8.65
N VAL A 106 -4.39 13.15 7.37
CA VAL A 106 -3.95 12.34 6.22
C VAL A 106 -2.43 12.36 6.11
N TYR A 107 -1.82 13.55 6.09
CA TYR A 107 -0.37 13.68 5.97
C TYR A 107 0.38 13.09 7.17
N GLY A 108 -0.16 13.26 8.38
CA GLY A 108 0.37 12.62 9.59
C GLY A 108 0.35 11.10 9.48
N CYS A 109 -0.74 10.51 8.98
CA CYS A 109 -0.84 9.07 8.75
C CYS A 109 0.21 8.57 7.74
N VAL A 110 0.40 9.29 6.63
CA VAL A 110 1.41 8.98 5.61
C VAL A 110 2.82 9.04 6.19
N GLN A 111 3.12 10.07 6.99
CA GLN A 111 4.41 10.24 7.64
C GLN A 111 4.70 9.11 8.63
N GLU A 112 3.75 8.82 9.52
CA GLU A 112 3.89 7.82 10.58
C GLU A 112 4.04 6.39 10.03
N ASN A 113 3.21 6.03 9.05
CA ASN A 113 3.17 4.65 8.52
C ASN A 113 4.11 4.45 7.32
N ASN A 114 4.96 5.44 7.02
CA ASN A 114 5.87 5.43 5.89
C ASN A 114 5.20 5.01 4.56
N GLN A 115 4.00 5.53 4.30
CA GLN A 115 3.26 5.22 3.08
C GLN A 115 3.95 5.84 1.86
N SER A 116 3.67 5.30 0.68
CA SER A 116 4.17 5.85 -0.57
C SER A 116 3.59 7.25 -0.81
N ARG A 117 4.46 8.18 -1.23
CA ARG A 117 4.08 9.52 -1.68
C ARG A 117 4.00 9.60 -3.20
N ASP A 118 4.65 8.66 -3.89
CA ASP A 118 4.63 8.50 -5.34
C ASP A 118 4.73 6.99 -5.71
N PRO A 119 3.62 6.32 -6.08
CA PRO A 119 2.26 6.86 -6.16
C PRO A 119 1.74 7.24 -4.76
N GLN A 120 0.78 8.17 -4.72
CA GLN A 120 0.19 8.64 -3.48
C GLN A 120 -0.74 7.58 -2.87
N ILE A 121 -0.38 7.07 -1.69
CA ILE A 121 -1.19 6.12 -0.92
C ILE A 121 -1.63 6.81 0.36
N HIS A 122 -2.94 7.02 0.52
CA HIS A 122 -3.55 7.62 1.70
C HIS A 122 -4.59 6.65 2.30
N TRP A 123 -4.43 6.27 3.57
CA TRP A 123 -5.42 5.45 4.28
C TRP A 123 -6.60 6.24 4.85
N ILE A 124 -6.45 7.55 5.02
CA ILE A 124 -7.50 8.45 5.49
C ILE A 124 -7.94 9.31 4.31
N ARG A 125 -9.25 9.41 4.07
CA ARG A 125 -9.86 10.38 3.16
C ARG A 125 -10.56 11.45 3.98
N VAL A 126 -10.60 12.69 3.48
CA VAL A 126 -11.41 13.74 4.10
C VAL A 126 -12.42 14.16 3.05
N LEU A 127 -13.69 13.95 3.37
CA LEU A 127 -14.82 14.29 2.54
C LEU A 127 -15.24 15.73 2.82
N GLN A 128 -15.57 16.47 1.77
CA GLN A 128 -16.28 17.74 1.85
C GLN A 128 -17.77 17.48 1.61
N LEU A 129 -18.60 18.01 2.50
CA LEU A 129 -20.04 17.76 2.54
C LEU A 129 -20.78 19.10 2.58
N ASN A 130 -21.90 19.19 1.87
CA ASN A 130 -22.76 20.36 1.90
C ASN A 130 -23.58 20.40 3.20
N LYS A 131 -23.58 21.53 3.91
CA LYS A 131 -24.31 21.70 5.18
C LYS A 131 -25.83 21.58 5.02
N GLU A 132 -26.39 21.96 3.88
CA GLU A 132 -27.84 21.92 3.62
C GLU A 132 -28.33 20.48 3.42
N GLN A 133 -27.49 19.62 2.83
CA GLN A 133 -27.80 18.21 2.60
C GLN A 133 -27.47 17.32 3.81
N GLY A 134 -26.57 17.77 4.69
CA GLY A 134 -26.14 17.00 5.86
C GLY A 134 -25.11 15.93 5.50
N VAL A 135 -25.17 14.76 6.14
CA VAL A 135 -24.23 13.65 5.88
C VAL A 135 -24.77 12.81 4.71
N ASP A 136 -24.52 13.28 3.50
CA ASP A 136 -24.78 12.56 2.26
C ASP A 136 -23.44 12.14 1.64
N LEU A 137 -23.18 10.82 1.62
CA LEU A 137 -21.91 10.28 1.11
C LEU A 137 -21.90 10.12 -0.41
N GLU A 138 -23.06 10.13 -1.06
CA GLU A 138 -23.17 9.99 -2.52
C GLU A 138 -22.69 11.27 -3.21
N GLU A 139 -23.03 12.42 -2.64
CA GLU A 139 -22.66 13.75 -3.13
C GLU A 139 -21.35 14.29 -2.53
N ALA A 140 -20.62 13.48 -1.77
CA ALA A 140 -19.41 13.92 -1.06
C ALA A 140 -18.20 14.11 -1.99
N GLU A 141 -17.58 15.29 -1.96
CA GLU A 141 -16.36 15.58 -2.73
C GLU A 141 -15.09 15.19 -1.96
N GLN A 142 -14.17 14.50 -2.62
CA GLN A 142 -12.93 13.97 -2.02
C GLN A 142 -11.69 14.76 -2.45
N TYR A 143 -11.72 15.33 -3.65
CA TYR A 143 -10.60 15.96 -4.35
C TYR A 143 -10.68 17.49 -4.34
N TYR A 144 -11.44 18.09 -3.41
CA TYR A 144 -11.51 19.55 -3.27
C TYR A 144 -10.13 20.19 -3.07
N ASN A 145 -9.86 21.30 -3.76
CA ASN A 145 -8.60 22.03 -3.66
C ASN A 145 -8.82 23.56 -3.68
N PRO A 146 -9.57 24.11 -2.71
CA PRO A 146 -9.75 25.55 -2.59
C PRO A 146 -8.47 26.19 -2.04
N ALA A 147 -8.31 27.50 -2.27
CA ALA A 147 -7.19 28.27 -1.72
C ALA A 147 -7.21 28.31 -0.17
N LYS A 148 -8.39 28.18 0.44
CA LYS A 148 -8.58 28.19 1.90
C LYS A 148 -9.72 27.25 2.29
N VAL A 149 -9.53 26.57 3.41
CA VAL A 149 -10.56 25.78 4.10
C VAL A 149 -10.80 26.35 5.50
N PRO A 150 -12.01 26.21 6.08
CA PRO A 150 -13.21 25.60 5.48
C PRO A 150 -13.87 26.50 4.44
N GLU A 151 -14.43 25.90 3.38
CA GLU A 151 -15.25 26.63 2.40
C GLU A 151 -16.64 26.97 2.98
N LYS A 152 -17.19 28.11 2.56
CA LYS A 152 -18.52 28.53 2.99
C LYS A 152 -19.56 27.50 2.53
N GLY A 153 -20.54 27.19 3.39
CA GLY A 153 -21.60 26.21 3.08
C GLY A 153 -21.18 24.74 3.27
N HIS A 154 -19.92 24.46 3.59
CA HIS A 154 -19.41 23.10 3.68
C HIS A 154 -18.92 22.72 5.08
N PHE A 155 -18.98 21.43 5.38
CA PHE A 155 -18.31 20.82 6.53
C PHE A 155 -17.50 19.60 6.06
N TYR A 156 -16.66 19.05 6.92
CA TYR A 156 -15.69 18.04 6.52
C TYR A 156 -15.74 16.81 7.42
N MET A 157 -15.59 15.64 6.81
CA MET A 157 -15.63 14.37 7.51
C MET A 157 -14.42 13.50 7.13
N PRO A 158 -13.46 13.29 8.05
CA PRO A 158 -12.42 12.28 7.88
C PRO A 158 -13.02 10.88 7.95
N VAL A 159 -12.65 10.02 7.01
CA VAL A 159 -13.05 8.62 6.92
C VAL A 159 -11.79 7.76 6.78
N GLN A 160 -11.73 6.70 7.57
CA GLN A 160 -10.64 5.73 7.63
C GLN A 160 -11.23 4.34 7.85
N CYS A 161 -10.37 3.32 7.98
CA CYS A 161 -10.82 2.01 8.46
C CYS A 161 -11.50 2.15 9.84
N HIS A 162 -12.73 1.67 9.95
CA HIS A 162 -13.53 1.74 11.17
C HIS A 162 -13.23 0.63 12.18
N GLN A 163 -12.39 -0.35 11.81
CA GLN A 163 -11.96 -1.45 12.68
C GLN A 163 -13.16 -2.22 13.27
N CYS A 164 -14.15 -2.48 12.40
CA CYS A 164 -15.38 -3.20 12.72
C CYS A 164 -15.15 -4.64 13.19
#